data_AF-A0A814QJ24-F1
#
_entry.id   AF-A0A814QJ24-F1
#
_cell.length_a   1.000
_cell.length_b   1.000
_cell.length_c   1.000
_cell.angle_alpha   90.00
_cell.angle_beta   90.00
_cell.angle_gamma   90.00
#
_symmetry.space_group_name_H-M   'P 1'
#
loop_
_entity.id
_entity.type
_entity.pdbx_description
1 polymer ?
#
loop_
_entity_poly.entity_id
_entity_poly.type
_entity_poly.pdbx_seq_one_letter_code
_entity_poly.pdbx_strand_id
1 'polypeptide(L)'
;MQMSHVSLSLKEFNGNNNENVVTWVVSLEELFENQHMTDSERITMASSVLNGTALQWFVNLRVRGKRPTSWSEFKEQLKSAFQSTDFQENLHQQLMQLKQKLIPNF
;
A
#
# COMPACT_ATOMS: atom_id res chain seq x y z
N MET A 1 10.77 8.64 35.26
CA MET A 1 10.32 7.56 34.36
C MET A 1 10.39 8.09 32.94
N GLN A 2 11.40 7.68 32.17
CA GLN A 2 11.57 8.10 30.79
C GLN A 2 10.88 7.04 29.93
N MET A 3 9.65 7.33 29.47
CA MET A 3 8.97 6.48 28.50
C MET A 3 9.74 6.61 27.18
N SER A 4 10.47 5.56 26.83
CA SER A 4 11.10 5.44 25.51
C SER A 4 10.01 5.50 24.45
N HIS A 5 9.90 6.65 23.77
CA HIS A 5 9.21 6.73 22.50
C HIS A 5 9.97 5.79 21.56
N VAL A 6 9.47 4.55 21.42
CA VAL A 6 9.69 3.82 20.19
C VAL A 6 9.04 4.72 19.14
N SER A 7 9.84 5.57 18.49
CA SER A 7 9.42 6.13 17.21
C SER A 7 9.36 4.92 16.30
N LEU A 8 8.21 4.24 16.28
CA LEU A 8 7.85 3.36 15.17
C LEU A 8 7.94 4.27 13.96
N SER A 9 9.09 4.23 13.28
CA SER A 9 9.33 4.95 12.05
C SER A 9 8.40 4.30 11.05
N LEU A 10 7.16 4.80 11.00
CA LEU A 10 6.17 4.38 10.03
C LEU A 10 6.85 4.49 8.67
N LYS A 11 6.83 3.39 7.93
CA LYS A 11 7.49 3.33 6.64
C LYS A 11 6.78 4.32 5.72
N GLU A 12 7.54 5.24 5.13
CA GLU A 12 7.00 6.14 4.12
C GLU A 12 6.64 5.36 2.84
N PHE A 13 5.69 5.89 2.07
CA PHE A 13 5.35 5.38 0.75
C PHE A 13 5.41 6.51 -0.28
N ASN A 14 6.30 6.37 -1.26
CA ASN A 14 6.56 7.41 -2.27
C ASN A 14 5.68 7.23 -3.52
N GLY A 15 5.19 6.01 -3.76
CA GLY A 15 4.46 5.65 -4.97
C GLY A 15 5.39 5.33 -6.15
N ASN A 16 6.61 4.86 -5.87
CA ASN A 16 7.57 4.45 -6.90
C ASN A 16 7.30 3.00 -7.35
N ASN A 17 7.65 2.65 -8.59
CA ASN A 17 7.41 1.31 -9.15
C ASN A 17 8.14 0.16 -8.42
N ASN A 18 9.19 0.47 -7.65
CA ASN A 18 9.92 -0.50 -6.84
C ASN A 18 9.31 -0.69 -5.43
N GLU A 19 8.28 0.08 -5.06
CA GLU A 19 7.55 -0.08 -3.82
C GLU A 19 6.33 -0.98 -4.04
N ASN A 20 5.98 -1.75 -3.01
CA ASN A 20 4.79 -2.59 -3.04
C ASN A 20 3.73 -2.00 -2.11
N VAL A 21 2.68 -1.44 -2.69
CA VAL A 21 1.56 -0.83 -1.96
C VAL A 21 0.86 -1.83 -1.04
N VAL A 22 0.79 -3.11 -1.41
CA VAL A 22 0.11 -4.15 -0.60
C VAL A 22 0.90 -4.42 0.67
N THR A 23 2.22 -4.62 0.58
CA THR A 23 3.05 -4.87 1.77
C THR A 23 3.11 -3.66 2.68
N TRP A 24 3.11 -2.46 2.11
CA TRP A 24 3.02 -1.22 2.89
C TRP A 24 1.70 -1.11 3.66
N VAL A 25 0.55 -1.35 3.01
CA VAL A 25 -0.76 -1.36 3.68
C VAL A 25 -0.81 -2.37 4.83
N VAL A 26 -0.33 -3.60 4.61
CA VAL A 26 -0.32 -4.64 5.64
C VAL A 26 0.48 -4.19 6.88
N SER A 27 1.64 -3.56 6.67
CA SER A 27 2.45 -3.05 7.79
C SER A 27 1.74 -1.98 8.63
N LEU A 28 0.86 -1.18 8.02
CA LEU A 28 0.03 -0.22 8.75
C LEU A 28 -1.13 -0.89 9.49
N GLU A 29 -1.76 -1.90 8.87
CA GLU A 29 -2.87 -2.62 9.50
C GLU A 29 -2.45 -3.33 10.79
N GLU A 30 -1.27 -3.94 10.81
CA GLU A 30 -0.69 -4.53 12.03
C GLU A 30 -0.56 -3.50 13.17
N LEU A 31 -0.23 -2.24 12.85
CA LEU A 31 -0.14 -1.17 13.85
C LEU A 31 -1.51 -0.66 14.29
N PHE A 32 -2.44 -0.52 13.35
CA PHE A 32 -3.79 0.00 13.60
C PHE A 32 -4.65 -0.94 14.43
N GLU A 33 -4.51 -2.26 14.20
CA GLU A 33 -5.22 -3.28 14.96
C GLU A 33 -4.78 -3.28 16.44
N ASN A 34 -3.47 -3.16 16.69
CA ASN A 34 -2.92 -3.06 18.04
C ASN A 34 -3.39 -1.81 18.81
N GLN A 35 -3.77 -0.74 18.09
CA GLN A 35 -4.17 0.54 18.69
C GLN A 35 -5.68 0.81 18.58
N HIS A 36 -6.47 -0.13 18.06
CA HIS A 36 -7.92 -0.01 17.87
C HIS A 36 -8.36 1.28 17.16
N MET A 37 -7.57 1.75 16.19
CA MET A 37 -7.84 3.01 15.49
C MET A 37 -9.13 2.97 14.68
N THR A 38 -9.87 4.08 14.69
CA THR A 38 -11.00 4.35 13.80
C THR A 38 -10.54 4.61 12.36
N ASP A 39 -11.44 4.46 11.39
CA ASP A 39 -11.12 4.70 9.98
C ASP A 39 -10.55 6.10 9.71
N SER A 40 -11.09 7.13 10.38
CA SER A 40 -10.59 8.50 10.23
C SER A 40 -9.15 8.64 10.74
N GLU A 41 -8.81 7.99 11.86
CA GLU A 41 -7.46 7.99 12.41
C GLU A 41 -6.49 7.22 11.50
N ARG A 42 -6.90 6.05 11.01
CA ARG A 42 -6.12 5.24 10.06
C ARG A 42 -5.80 6.00 8.78
N ILE A 43 -6.81 6.64 8.16
CA ILE A 43 -6.62 7.43 6.95
C ILE A 43 -5.69 8.61 7.23
N THR A 44 -5.86 9.28 8.37
CA THR A 44 -5.01 10.42 8.74
C THR A 44 -3.56 9.98 8.92
N MET A 45 -3.31 8.91 9.66
CA MET A 45 -1.98 8.37 9.90
C MET A 45 -1.32 7.83 8.61
N ALA A 46 -2.06 7.07 7.80
CA ALA A 46 -1.57 6.59 6.51
C ALA A 46 -1.21 7.76 5.59
N SER A 47 -2.04 8.81 5.55
CA SER A 47 -1.78 9.98 4.72
C SER A 47 -0.57 10.80 5.17
N SER A 48 -0.22 10.80 6.46
CA SER A 48 0.91 11.57 6.98
C SER A 48 2.28 10.95 6.64
N VAL A 49 2.29 9.70 6.17
CA VAL A 49 3.50 8.99 5.75
C VAL A 49 3.50 8.71 4.24
N LEU A 50 2.58 9.32 3.50
CA LEU A 50 2.69 9.42 2.05
C LEU A 50 3.71 10.49 1.69
N ASN A 51 4.54 10.19 0.70
CA ASN A 51 5.52 11.11 0.16
C ASN A 51 5.49 11.06 -1.38
N GLY A 52 6.26 11.92 -2.04
CA GLY A 52 6.42 11.91 -3.51
C GLY A 52 5.10 11.90 -4.28
N THR A 53 4.98 11.00 -5.24
CA THR A 53 3.81 10.82 -6.12
C THR A 53 2.57 10.39 -5.33
N ALA A 54 2.74 9.57 -4.29
CA ALA A 54 1.63 9.12 -3.45
C ALA A 54 0.99 10.27 -2.66
N LEU A 55 1.79 11.20 -2.14
CA LEU A 55 1.26 12.40 -1.48
C LEU A 55 0.50 13.30 -2.47
N GLN A 56 1.06 13.50 -3.68
CA GLN A 56 0.40 14.28 -4.72
C GLN A 56 -0.95 13.67 -5.12
N TRP A 57 -1.02 12.35 -5.26
CA TRP A 57 -2.27 11.63 -5.50
C TRP A 57 -3.32 11.89 -4.41
N PHE A 58 -2.93 11.81 -3.14
CA PHE A 58 -3.87 12.02 -2.02
C PHE A 58 -4.37 13.47 -1.94
N VAL A 59 -3.48 14.45 -2.17
CA VAL A 59 -3.85 15.87 -2.27
C VAL A 59 -4.87 16.08 -3.40
N ASN A 60 -4.66 15.46 -4.56
CA ASN A 60 -5.59 15.55 -5.69
C ASN A 60 -6.97 14.96 -5.37
N LEU A 61 -7.05 13.85 -4.63
CA LEU A 61 -8.33 13.31 -4.16
C LEU A 61 -9.06 14.29 -3.26
N ARG A 62 -8.35 14.93 -2.32
CA ARG A 62 -8.92 15.92 -1.42
C ARG A 62 -9.48 17.13 -2.16
N VAL A 63 -8.75 17.67 -3.13
CA VAL A 63 -9.19 18.82 -3.95
C VAL A 63 -10.44 18.48 -4.78
N ARG A 64 -10.55 17.23 -5.24
CA ARG A 64 -11.69 16.75 -6.04
C ARG A 64 -12.91 16.34 -5.19
N GLY A 65 -12.86 16.48 -3.87
CA GLY A 65 -13.91 16.01 -2.97
C GLY A 65 -14.09 14.49 -2.96
N LYS A 66 -13.07 13.73 -3.38
CA LYS A 66 -13.05 12.27 -3.43
C LYS A 66 -12.22 11.66 -2.31
N ARG A 67 -12.14 12.34 -1.16
CA ARG A 67 -11.41 11.84 0.00
C ARG A 67 -12.12 10.58 0.52
N PRO A 68 -11.42 9.45 0.69
CA PRO A 68 -12.03 8.26 1.27
C PRO A 68 -12.58 8.52 2.67
N THR A 69 -13.74 7.94 2.97
CA THR A 69 -14.37 8.04 4.32
C THR A 69 -14.21 6.76 5.13
N SER A 70 -13.83 5.65 4.49
CA SER A 70 -13.53 4.38 5.16
C SER A 70 -12.12 3.90 4.83
N TRP A 71 -11.57 3.09 5.73
CA TRP A 71 -10.25 2.48 5.50
C TRP A 71 -10.27 1.53 4.30
N SER A 72 -11.38 0.82 4.08
CA SER A 72 -11.54 -0.05 2.91
C SER A 72 -11.45 0.72 1.60
N GLU A 73 -12.18 1.83 1.50
CA GLU A 73 -12.17 2.70 0.31
C GLU A 73 -10.78 3.29 0.06
N PHE A 74 -10.09 3.71 1.13
CA PHE A 74 -8.71 4.19 1.02
C PHE A 74 -7.78 3.14 0.41
N LYS A 75 -7.84 1.90 0.90
CA LYS A 75 -7.03 0.79 0.37
C LYS A 75 -7.32 0.50 -1.09
N GLU A 76 -8.59 0.47 -1.48
CA GLU A 76 -9.00 0.19 -2.86
C GLU A 76 -8.49 1.26 -3.83
N GLN A 77 -8.69 2.54 -3.51
CA GLN A 77 -8.22 3.64 -4.35
C GLN A 77 -6.69 3.68 -4.41
N LEU A 78 -6.01 3.44 -3.29
CA LEU A 78 -4.54 3.44 -3.23
C LEU A 78 -3.95 2.28 -4.05
N LYS A 79 -4.50 1.07 -3.92
CA LYS A 79 -4.11 -0.09 -4.73
C LYS A 79 -4.39 0.17 -6.21
N SER A 80 -5.56 0.71 -6.55
CA SER A 80 -5.87 1.06 -7.94
C SER A 80 -4.90 2.09 -8.53
N ALA A 81 -4.32 2.97 -7.71
CA ALA A 81 -3.39 4.00 -8.16
C ALA A 81 -1.94 3.52 -8.27
N PHE A 82 -1.50 2.59 -7.40
CA PHE A 82 -0.08 2.24 -7.24
C PHE A 82 0.25 0.75 -7.32
N GLN A 83 -0.75 -0.13 -7.45
CA GLN A 83 -0.49 -1.53 -7.71
C GLN A 83 -0.08 -1.66 -9.18
N SER A 84 1.23 -1.74 -9.42
CA SER A 84 1.72 -2.00 -10.78
C SER A 84 1.15 -3.32 -11.29
N THR A 85 0.69 -3.32 -12.55
CA THR A 85 0.26 -4.51 -13.28
C THR A 85 1.38 -5.57 -13.32
N ASP A 86 2.64 -5.13 -13.15
CA ASP A 86 3.85 -5.96 -13.13
C ASP A 86 3.80 -7.11 -12.11
N PHE A 87 3.13 -6.96 -10.96
CA PHE A 87 3.05 -8.07 -10.00
C PHE A 87 2.22 -9.24 -10.55
N GLN A 88 1.13 -8.94 -11.27
CA GLN A 88 0.34 -9.97 -11.94
C GLN A 88 1.05 -10.49 -13.18
N GLU A 89 1.73 -9.64 -13.95
CA GLU A 89 2.51 -10.06 -15.10
C GLU A 89 3.69 -10.94 -14.71
N ASN A 90 4.39 -10.62 -13.61
CA ASN A 90 5.51 -11.42 -13.12
C ASN A 90 5.05 -12.78 -12.61
N LEU A 91 3.91 -12.86 -11.91
CA LEU A 91 3.28 -14.15 -11.56
C LEU A 91 2.85 -14.93 -12.81
N HIS A 92 2.30 -14.26 -13.82
CA HIS A 92 1.91 -14.90 -15.07
C HIS A 92 3.13 -15.45 -15.82
N GLN A 93 4.21 -14.67 -15.91
CA GLN A 93 5.47 -15.09 -16.53
C GLN A 93 6.11 -16.26 -15.78
N GLN A 94 6.13 -16.23 -14.44
CA GLN A 94 6.61 -17.34 -13.63
C GLN A 94 5.76 -18.61 -13.84
N LEU A 95 4.43 -18.49 -13.89
CA LEU A 95 3.52 -19.61 -14.19
C LEU A 95 3.73 -20.16 -15.62
N MET A 96 3.96 -19.29 -16.61
CA MET A 96 4.26 -19.72 -17.98
C MET A 96 5.59 -20.47 -18.07
N GLN A 97 6.64 -19.99 -17.40
CA GLN A 97 7.94 -20.67 -17.36
C GLN A 97 7.86 -22.04 -16.68
N LEU A 98 7.03 -22.19 -15.64
CA LEU A 98 6.79 -23.48 -14.99
C LEU A 98 6.08 -24.47 -15.93
N LYS A 99 5.05 -24.04 -16.65
CA LYS A 99 4.37 -24.88 -17.65
C LYS A 99 5.29 -25.31 -18.78
N GLN A 100 6.16 -24.42 -19.25
CA GLN A 100 7.08 -24.72 -20.35
C GLN A 100 8.13 -25.78 -19.98
N LYS A 101 8.58 -25.83 -18.71
CA LYS A 101 9.48 -26.88 -18.22
C LYS A 101 8.80 -28.24 -17.99
N LEU A 102 7.48 -28.24 -17.79
CA LEU A 102 6.66 -29.44 -17.52
C LEU A 102 6.19 -30.17 -18.77
N ILE A 103 6.39 -29.60 -19.97
CA ILE A 103 6.18 -30.27 -21.24
C ILE A 103 7.57 -30.64 -21.76
N PRO A 104 8.08 -31.87 -21.53
CA PRO A 104 9.31 -32.30 -22.17
C PRO A 104 9.05 -32.33 -23.68
N ASN A 105 9.97 -31.75 -24.45
CA ASN A 105 10.03 -31.98 -25.89
C ASN A 105 10.15 -33.50 -26.11
N PHE A 106 9.08 -34.11 -26.62
CA PHE A 106 9.11 -35.43 -27.24
C PHE A 106 9.15 -35.24 -28.76
#